data_AF-V5IGU4-F1
#
_entry.id   AF-V5IGU4-F1
#
_cell.length_a   1.000
_cell.length_b   1.000
_cell.length_c   1.000
_cell.angle_alpha   90.00
_cell.angle_beta   90.00
_cell.angle_gamma   90.00
#
_symmetry.space_group_name_H-M   'P 1'
#
loop_
_entity.id
_entity.type
_entity.pdbx_description
1 polymer ?
#
loop_
_entity_poly.entity_id
_entity_poly.type
_entity_poly.pdbx_seq_one_letter_code
_entity_poly.pdbx_strand_id
1 'polypeptide(L)'
;KCLPLQEKWYTLYRNYESDPAFGGTDPCIEFTCLGPAVDGAFPFTIRYGDTSANMTLTLSASEGYTTQNLLHFQQIGQKESMLVTASYSDCMTCVVFRSTYINEGACSLIVPESALGKELSCCDYLFDLLCDATPKFNIYNESCFK
;
A
#
# COMPACT_ATOMS: atom_id res chain seq x y z
N LYS A 1 6.32 -12.22 -7.66
CA LYS A 1 5.96 -12.46 -6.24
C LYS A 1 6.69 -11.39 -5.43
N CYS A 2 5.96 -10.44 -4.82
CA CYS A 2 6.60 -9.25 -4.22
C CYS A 2 6.98 -9.42 -2.74
N LEU A 3 6.31 -10.35 -2.05
CA LEU A 3 6.53 -10.60 -0.62
C LEU A 3 7.48 -11.78 -0.38
N PRO A 4 8.37 -11.69 0.62
CA PRO A 4 8.60 -10.53 1.50
C PRO A 4 9.23 -9.36 0.75
N LEU A 5 8.88 -8.12 1.12
CA LEU A 5 9.48 -6.92 0.49
C LEU A 5 10.99 -6.90 0.77
N GLN A 6 11.78 -6.56 -0.26
CA GLN A 6 13.24 -6.50 -0.16
C GLN A 6 13.77 -5.11 0.19
N GLU A 7 12.89 -4.11 0.15
CA GLU A 7 13.19 -2.71 0.42
C GLU A 7 11.94 -2.03 0.99
N LYS A 8 12.07 -0.76 1.37
CA LYS A 8 10.93 0.07 1.79
C LYS A 8 10.06 0.41 0.59
N TRP A 9 8.76 0.55 0.83
CA TRP A 9 7.80 0.96 -0.18
C TRP A 9 7.06 2.21 0.30
N TYR A 10 6.74 3.12 -0.60
CA TYR A 10 6.17 4.43 -0.30
C TYR A 10 4.87 4.64 -1.06
N THR A 11 3.87 5.20 -0.40
CA THR A 11 2.68 5.70 -1.10
C THR A 11 3.02 7.01 -1.79
N LEU A 12 2.98 7.03 -3.12
CA LEU A 12 3.16 8.27 -3.89
C LEU A 12 1.87 9.08 -3.91
N TYR A 13 0.78 8.43 -4.34
CA TYR A 13 -0.50 9.08 -4.58
C TYR A 13 -1.65 8.28 -3.98
N ARG A 14 -2.72 8.98 -3.65
CA ARG A 14 -4.04 8.38 -3.39
C ARG A 14 -5.15 9.29 -3.90
N ASN A 15 -6.32 8.74 -4.18
CA ASN A 15 -7.49 9.51 -4.64
C ASN A 15 -8.48 9.88 -3.53
N TYR A 16 -8.07 9.75 -2.27
CA TYR A 16 -8.86 10.06 -1.09
C TYR A 16 -8.06 10.92 -0.10
N GLU A 17 -8.71 11.87 0.55
CA GLU A 17 -8.01 12.88 1.36
C GLU A 17 -7.46 12.33 2.67
N SER A 18 -8.19 11.44 3.34
CA SER A 18 -7.89 10.95 4.69
C SER A 18 -8.07 9.44 4.81
N ASP A 19 -7.14 8.78 5.50
CA ASP A 19 -7.14 7.34 5.78
C ASP A 19 -7.37 7.08 7.28
N PRO A 20 -8.53 6.53 7.69
CA PRO A 20 -8.80 6.32 9.12
C PRO A 20 -7.89 5.26 9.76
N ALA A 21 -7.25 4.41 8.96
CA ALA A 21 -6.38 3.35 9.44
C ALA A 21 -4.89 3.73 9.36
N PHE A 22 -4.50 4.48 8.32
CA PHE A 22 -3.10 4.83 8.03
C PHE A 22 -2.88 6.34 8.05
N GLY A 23 -2.87 6.92 9.26
CA GLY A 23 -2.36 8.27 9.48
C GLY A 23 -3.27 9.42 9.05
N GLY A 24 -4.54 9.19 8.73
CA GLY A 24 -5.46 10.27 8.36
C GLY A 24 -4.94 11.02 7.13
N THR A 25 -4.64 12.30 7.31
CA THR A 25 -4.05 13.18 6.28
C THR A 25 -2.52 13.23 6.32
N ASP A 26 -1.87 12.41 7.15
CA ASP A 26 -0.42 12.41 7.29
C ASP A 26 0.29 12.02 5.98
N PRO A 27 1.40 12.69 5.64
CA PRO A 27 2.22 12.32 4.51
C PRO A 27 3.16 11.15 4.85
N CYS A 28 4.00 10.77 3.89
CA CYS A 28 5.13 9.85 4.10
C CYS A 28 4.73 8.45 4.57
N ILE A 29 3.65 7.91 3.99
CA ILE A 29 3.25 6.52 4.26
C ILE A 29 4.30 5.57 3.68
N GLU A 30 4.98 4.85 4.56
CA GLU A 30 6.08 3.94 4.27
C GLU A 30 5.76 2.54 4.81
N PHE A 31 5.99 1.51 4.00
CA PHE A 31 5.80 0.11 4.35
C PHE A 31 7.16 -0.58 4.41
N THR A 32 7.44 -1.22 5.55
CA THR A 32 8.64 -2.06 5.74
C THR A 32 8.20 -3.47 6.11
N CYS A 33 8.62 -4.46 5.33
CA CYS A 33 8.44 -5.87 5.68
C CYS A 33 9.60 -6.32 6.57
N LEU A 34 9.30 -6.87 7.75
CA LEU A 34 10.31 -7.21 8.76
C LEU A 34 10.93 -8.60 8.54
N GLY A 35 10.44 -9.36 7.57
CA GLY A 35 10.96 -10.69 7.26
C GLY A 35 9.96 -11.61 6.55
N PRO A 36 10.28 -12.92 6.46
CA PRO A 36 9.36 -13.91 5.90
C PRO A 36 8.11 -14.07 6.77
N ALA A 37 7.09 -14.74 6.21
CA ALA A 37 5.88 -15.04 6.93
C ALA A 37 6.14 -15.96 8.13
N VAL A 38 5.52 -15.64 9.26
CA VAL A 38 5.43 -16.48 10.46
C VAL A 38 3.97 -16.88 10.61
N ASP A 39 3.70 -18.19 10.66
CA ASP A 39 2.34 -18.75 10.73
C ASP A 39 1.39 -18.21 9.62
N GLY A 40 1.93 -18.00 8.43
CA GLY A 40 1.18 -17.53 7.26
C GLY A 40 0.98 -16.01 7.19
N ALA A 41 1.52 -15.24 8.14
CA ALA A 41 1.42 -13.79 8.18
C ALA A 41 2.78 -13.10 8.04
N PHE A 42 2.90 -12.12 7.14
CA PHE A 42 4.10 -11.31 7.00
C PHE A 42 4.11 -10.18 8.04
N PRO A 43 5.18 -10.01 8.82
CA PRO A 43 5.29 -8.89 9.76
C PRO A 43 5.65 -7.61 9.01
N PHE A 44 4.96 -6.52 9.35
CA PHE A 44 5.16 -5.20 8.76
C PHE A 44 5.26 -4.12 9.84
N THR A 45 6.04 -3.09 9.55
CA THR A 45 5.92 -1.78 10.19
C THR A 45 5.48 -0.79 9.12
N ILE A 46 4.40 -0.06 9.42
CA ILE A 46 3.90 1.00 8.55
C ILE A 46 4.10 2.33 9.29
N ARG A 47 4.81 3.26 8.67
CA ARG A 47 5.04 4.62 9.17
C ARG A 47 4.17 5.59 8.40
N TYR A 48 3.62 6.59 9.08
CA TYR A 48 2.86 7.70 8.52
C TYR A 48 3.16 8.95 9.36
N GLY A 49 3.68 9.99 8.72
CA GLY A 49 4.28 11.13 9.42
C GLY A 49 5.40 10.69 10.38
N ASP A 50 5.25 11.08 11.65
CA ASP A 50 6.17 10.73 12.74
C ASP A 50 5.70 9.51 13.57
N THR A 51 4.58 8.89 13.19
CA THR A 51 3.99 7.74 13.88
C THR A 51 4.25 6.44 13.12
N SER A 52 4.33 5.32 13.83
CA SER A 52 4.40 3.99 13.22
C SER A 52 3.48 3.00 13.92
N ALA A 53 3.04 2.00 13.17
CA ALA A 53 2.24 0.89 13.65
C ALA A 53 2.81 -0.44 13.14
N ASN A 54 2.88 -1.42 14.04
CA ASN A 54 3.22 -2.79 13.69
C ASN A 54 1.96 -3.55 13.27
N MET A 55 2.06 -4.23 12.14
CA MET A 55 0.96 -4.95 11.52
C MET A 55 1.39 -6.33 11.05
N THR A 56 0.42 -7.20 10.85
CA THR A 56 0.57 -8.43 10.10
C THR A 56 -0.17 -8.30 8.77
N LEU A 57 0.37 -8.91 7.73
CA LEU A 57 -0.26 -9.02 6.42
C LEU A 57 -0.52 -10.50 6.11
N THR A 58 -1.78 -10.86 5.89
CA THR A 58 -2.16 -12.16 5.34
C THR A 58 -2.76 -12.00 3.95
N LEU A 59 -2.68 -13.04 3.13
CA LEU A 59 -3.10 -13.01 1.73
C LEU A 59 -4.21 -14.01 1.46
N SER A 60 -5.17 -13.61 0.64
CA SER A 60 -6.23 -14.51 0.15
C SER A 60 -6.60 -14.17 -1.30
N ALA A 61 -7.32 -15.05 -1.96
CA ALA A 61 -7.82 -14.81 -3.30
C ALA A 61 -9.24 -14.24 -3.25
N SER A 62 -9.52 -13.28 -4.12
CA SER A 62 -10.89 -12.83 -4.39
C SER A 62 -11.72 -13.90 -5.11
N GLU A 63 -13.04 -13.77 -5.06
CA GLU A 63 -13.96 -14.73 -5.69
C GLU A 63 -13.65 -14.92 -7.18
N GLY A 64 -13.55 -16.18 -7.61
CA GLY A 64 -13.23 -16.55 -8.99
C GLY A 64 -11.74 -16.51 -9.35
N TYR A 65 -10.86 -16.14 -8.43
CA TYR A 65 -9.41 -16.10 -8.66
C TYR A 65 -8.65 -17.14 -7.83
N THR A 66 -7.52 -17.61 -8.37
CA THR A 66 -6.52 -18.39 -7.60
C THR A 66 -5.37 -17.52 -7.11
N THR A 67 -5.17 -16.35 -7.75
CA THR A 67 -4.14 -15.39 -7.36
C THR A 67 -4.53 -14.74 -6.04
N GLN A 68 -3.60 -14.70 -5.09
CA GLN A 68 -3.80 -14.06 -3.80
C GLN A 68 -3.69 -12.54 -3.92
N ASN A 69 -4.76 -11.90 -4.39
CA ASN A 69 -4.82 -10.46 -4.66
C ASN A 69 -5.45 -9.63 -3.52
N LEU A 70 -6.01 -10.29 -2.50
CA LEU A 70 -6.54 -9.64 -1.31
C LEU A 70 -5.50 -9.63 -0.19
N LEU A 71 -5.17 -8.45 0.28
CA LEU A 71 -4.22 -8.14 1.34
C LEU A 71 -5.00 -7.74 2.59
N HIS A 72 -4.86 -8.52 3.65
CA HIS A 72 -5.47 -8.26 4.94
C HIS A 72 -4.39 -7.73 5.88
N PHE A 73 -4.32 -6.41 6.00
CA PHE A 73 -3.48 -5.78 7.02
C PHE A 73 -4.22 -5.84 8.36
N GLN A 74 -3.55 -6.21 9.43
CA GLN A 74 -4.13 -6.25 10.76
C GLN A 74 -3.15 -5.65 11.76
N GLN A 75 -3.58 -4.66 12.52
CA GLN A 75 -2.76 -4.09 13.57
C GLN A 75 -2.66 -5.07 14.75
N ILE A 76 -1.45 -5.23 15.30
CA ILE A 76 -1.22 -6.15 16.42
C ILE A 76 -2.12 -5.76 17.60
N GLY A 77 -2.89 -6.72 18.11
CA GLY A 77 -3.82 -6.52 19.23
C GLY A 77 -5.23 -6.08 18.82
N GLN A 78 -5.47 -5.76 17.55
CA GLN A 78 -6.80 -5.49 17.03
C GLN A 78 -7.40 -6.72 16.34
N LYS A 79 -8.74 -6.82 16.29
CA LYS A 79 -9.45 -7.96 15.68
C LYS A 79 -9.78 -7.76 14.22
N GLU A 80 -10.00 -6.52 13.80
CA GLU A 80 -10.42 -6.20 12.43
C GLU A 80 -9.21 -6.00 11.52
N SER A 81 -9.34 -6.43 10.26
CA SER A 81 -8.35 -6.22 9.23
C SER A 81 -8.78 -5.10 8.28
N MET A 82 -7.80 -4.34 7.82
CA MET A 82 -7.93 -3.42 6.70
C MET A 82 -7.73 -4.21 5.42
N LEU A 83 -8.82 -4.41 4.68
CA LEU A 83 -8.80 -5.16 3.43
C LEU A 83 -8.42 -4.25 2.26
N VAL A 84 -7.35 -4.63 1.59
CA VAL A 84 -6.82 -3.96 0.39
C VAL A 84 -6.73 -4.96 -0.75
N THR A 85 -7.05 -4.54 -1.97
CA THR A 85 -6.88 -5.36 -3.18
C THR A 85 -5.70 -4.84 -3.99
N ALA A 86 -4.73 -5.70 -4.30
CA ALA A 86 -3.71 -5.40 -5.30
C ALA A 86 -4.31 -5.52 -6.70
N SER A 87 -4.74 -4.38 -7.26
CA SER A 87 -5.37 -4.31 -8.59
C SER A 87 -4.33 -4.43 -9.71
N TYR A 88 -3.10 -4.00 -9.44
CA TYR A 88 -1.93 -4.23 -10.28
C TYR A 88 -0.70 -4.39 -9.39
N SER A 89 0.25 -5.24 -9.79
CA SER A 89 1.53 -5.37 -9.08
C SER A 89 2.67 -5.68 -10.04
N ASP A 90 3.66 -4.79 -10.07
CA ASP A 90 5.01 -5.05 -10.55
C ASP A 90 5.98 -4.79 -9.39
N CYS A 91 6.59 -5.86 -8.89
CA CYS A 91 7.43 -5.83 -7.70
C CYS A 91 8.72 -5.00 -7.88
N MET A 92 9.03 -4.56 -9.10
CA MET A 92 10.19 -3.72 -9.39
C MET A 92 9.82 -2.23 -9.51
N THR A 93 8.55 -1.90 -9.70
CA THR A 93 8.14 -0.54 -10.09
C THR A 93 6.99 0.01 -9.25
N CYS A 94 5.86 -0.69 -9.15
CA CYS A 94 4.72 -0.19 -8.40
C CYS A 94 3.64 -1.24 -8.13
N VAL A 95 2.77 -0.92 -7.18
CA VAL A 95 1.54 -1.63 -6.89
C VAL A 95 0.41 -0.62 -6.82
N VAL A 96 -0.71 -0.94 -7.46
CA VAL A 96 -1.95 -0.15 -7.36
C VAL A 96 -2.88 -0.87 -6.40
N PHE A 97 -3.18 -0.22 -5.28
CA PHE A 97 -4.08 -0.71 -4.24
C PHE A 97 -5.47 -0.13 -4.40
N ARG A 98 -6.48 -0.96 -4.14
CA ARG A 98 -7.85 -0.54 -3.84
C ARG A 98 -8.16 -0.81 -2.38
N SER A 99 -8.50 0.23 -1.64
CA SER A 99 -8.70 0.22 -0.18
C SER A 99 -10.18 0.19 0.17
N THR A 100 -10.82 -0.97 -0.01
CA THR A 100 -12.28 -1.12 0.14
C THR A 100 -12.79 -0.84 1.56
N TYR A 101 -11.91 -0.89 2.58
CA TYR A 101 -12.27 -0.50 3.95
C TYR A 101 -12.54 1.01 4.10
N ILE A 102 -12.14 1.84 3.13
CA ILE A 102 -12.44 3.29 3.09
C ILE A 102 -13.73 3.51 2.28
N ASN A 103 -13.71 3.11 1.01
CA ASN A 103 -14.86 3.03 0.11
C ASN A 103 -14.46 2.27 -1.17
N GLU A 104 -15.42 1.95 -2.04
CA GLU A 104 -15.18 1.17 -3.27
C GLU A 104 -14.23 1.82 -4.29
N GLY A 105 -14.15 3.16 -4.29
CA GLY A 105 -13.31 3.93 -5.19
C GLY A 105 -11.93 4.28 -4.64
N ALA A 106 -11.67 4.04 -3.34
CA ALA A 106 -10.43 4.45 -2.69
C ALA A 106 -9.25 3.66 -3.24
N CYS A 107 -8.23 4.38 -3.71
CA CYS A 107 -7.14 3.84 -4.50
C CYS A 107 -5.82 4.54 -4.18
N SER A 108 -4.72 3.80 -4.17
CA SER A 108 -3.37 4.34 -3.93
C SER A 108 -2.32 3.71 -4.84
N LEU A 109 -1.30 4.50 -5.18
CA LEU A 109 -0.12 4.04 -5.89
C LEU A 109 1.05 3.95 -4.91
N ILE A 110 1.65 2.78 -4.83
CA ILE A 110 2.78 2.49 -3.94
C ILE A 110 3.96 2.04 -4.78
N VAL A 111 5.15 2.52 -4.46
CA VAL A 111 6.38 2.25 -5.22
C VAL A 111 7.51 1.82 -4.28
N PRO A 112 8.46 0.99 -4.72
CA PRO A 112 9.67 0.72 -3.95
C PRO A 112 10.54 1.98 -3.84
N GLU A 113 11.36 2.04 -2.79
CA GLU A 113 12.34 3.11 -2.56
C GLU A 113 13.23 3.33 -3.79
N SER A 114 13.69 2.25 -4.41
CA SER A 114 14.51 2.25 -5.62
C SER A 114 13.81 2.86 -6.84
N ALA A 115 12.49 3.03 -6.84
CA ALA A 115 11.72 3.65 -7.92
C ALA A 115 11.47 5.15 -7.70
N LEU A 116 11.76 5.69 -6.52
CA LEU A 116 11.57 7.10 -6.22
C LEU A 116 12.44 8.00 -7.12
N GLY A 117 11.86 9.11 -7.58
CA GLY A 117 12.53 10.08 -8.46
C GLY A 117 12.76 9.59 -9.90
N LYS A 118 12.32 8.39 -10.26
CA LYS A 118 12.36 7.87 -11.63
C LYS A 118 11.06 8.20 -12.37
N GLU A 119 11.11 8.12 -13.71
CA GLU A 119 9.89 8.20 -14.52
C GLU A 119 9.06 6.92 -14.34
N LEU A 120 7.78 7.09 -13.98
CA LEU A 120 6.85 6.01 -13.66
C LEU A 120 5.62 6.00 -14.58
N SER A 121 5.77 6.45 -15.82
CA SER A 121 4.67 6.70 -16.77
C SER A 121 3.68 5.53 -16.92
N CYS A 122 4.15 4.28 -16.88
CA CYS A 122 3.27 3.10 -16.88
C CYS A 122 2.43 2.98 -15.60
N CYS A 123 3.06 3.16 -14.44
CA CYS A 123 2.40 3.13 -13.13
C CYS A 123 1.42 4.28 -12.96
N ASP A 124 1.79 5.48 -13.42
CA ASP A 124 0.94 6.66 -13.40
C ASP A 124 -0.30 6.44 -14.27
N TYR A 125 -0.12 5.92 -15.48
CA TYR A 125 -1.22 5.57 -16.37
C TYR A 125 -2.14 4.49 -15.77
N LEU A 126 -1.58 3.44 -15.16
CA LEU A 126 -2.37 2.39 -14.51
C LEU A 126 -3.14 2.92 -13.31
N PHE A 127 -2.55 3.82 -12.52
CA PHE A 127 -3.26 4.49 -11.44
C PHE A 127 -4.44 5.30 -11.99
N ASP A 128 -4.21 6.14 -13.01
CA ASP A 128 -5.27 6.97 -13.58
C ASP A 128 -6.41 6.13 -14.18
N LEU A 129 -6.06 5.03 -14.86
CA LEU A 129 -7.01 4.11 -15.47
C LEU A 129 -7.82 3.30 -14.45
N LEU A 130 -7.19 2.83 -13.37
CA LEU A 130 -7.83 1.95 -12.38
C LEU A 130 -8.53 2.71 -11.25
N CYS A 131 -8.12 3.94 -10.98
CA CYS A 131 -8.56 4.69 -9.80
C CYS A 131 -9.49 5.86 -10.12
N ASP A 132 -9.83 6.12 -11.39
CA ASP A 132 -10.58 7.30 -11.83
C ASP A 132 -10.05 8.58 -11.15
N ALA A 133 -8.74 8.80 -11.26
CA ALA A 133 -7.89 9.53 -10.32
C ALA A 133 -8.13 11.05 -10.16
N THR A 134 -9.35 11.47 -9.84
CA THR A 134 -9.72 12.86 -9.54
C THR A 134 -10.60 12.92 -8.28
N PRO A 135 -10.14 13.57 -7.19
CA PRO A 135 -8.84 14.24 -7.00
C PRO A 135 -7.66 13.26 -6.82
N LYS A 136 -6.42 13.73 -7.02
CA LYS A 136 -5.16 13.01 -6.74
C LYS A 136 -4.38 13.76 -5.66
N PHE A 137 -4.14 13.12 -4.52
CA PHE A 137 -3.37 13.67 -3.39
C PHE A 137 -1.96 13.10 -3.38
N ASN A 138 -0.96 13.98 -3.34
CA ASN A 138 0.45 13.59 -3.18
C ASN A 138 0.74 13.28 -1.71
N ILE A 139 1.16 12.05 -1.43
CA ILE A 139 1.46 11.56 -0.08
C ILE A 139 2.97 11.53 0.17
N TYR A 140 3.75 11.27 -0.87
CA TYR A 140 5.20 11.34 -0.82
C TYR A 140 5.71 12.70 -1.29
N ASN A 141 6.73 13.22 -0.61
CA ASN A 141 7.60 14.30 -1.06
C ASN A 141 9.03 14.06 -0.54
N GLU A 142 9.99 14.89 -0.95
CA GLU A 142 11.40 14.73 -0.57
C GLU A 142 11.65 14.77 0.95
N SER A 143 10.76 15.38 1.75
CA SER A 143 10.89 15.41 3.20
C SER A 143 10.57 14.08 3.90
N CYS A 144 10.06 13.09 3.15
CA CYS A 144 9.78 11.74 3.64
C CYS A 144 11.04 10.88 3.78
N PHE A 145 12.11 11.25 3.08
CA PHE A 145 13.45 10.68 3.21
C PHE A 145 14.12 11.27 4.46
N LYS A 146 13.82 10.68 5.62
CA LYS A 146 14.46 10.98 6.91
C LYS A 146 15.05 9.73 7.50
#